data_AF-A0A356KAP2-F1
#
_entry.id   AF-A0A356KAP2-F1
#
_cell.length_a   1.000
_cell.length_b   1.000
_cell.length_c   1.000
_cell.angle_alpha   90.00
_cell.angle_beta   90.00
_cell.angle_gamma   90.00
#
_symmetry.space_group_name_H-M   'P 1'
#
loop_
_entity.id
_entity.type
_entity.pdbx_description
1 polymer ?
#
loop_
_entity_poly.entity_id
_entity_poly.type
_entity_poly.pdbx_seq_one_letter_code
_entity_poly.pdbx_strand_id
1 'polypeptide(L)'
;MQIHESGLSPDMTPDASVVVRDAFGIDQDFSVPAFSERSEYVPLIDEDYVFDPDTTLAILAGFTHNRRTMIQGYHGTGKSTHIEQ
;
A
#
# COMPACT_ATOMS: atom_id res chain seq x y z
N MET A 1 8.99 3.47 27.71
CA MET A 1 8.46 3.68 26.34
C MET A 1 9.52 4.47 25.60
N GLN A 2 10.34 3.79 24.79
CA GLN A 2 11.34 4.47 23.96
C GLN A 2 10.59 5.14 22.81
N ILE A 3 10.58 6.47 22.80
CA ILE A 3 10.00 7.27 21.72
C ILE A 3 11.05 7.29 20.61
N HIS A 4 10.76 6.65 19.48
CA HIS A 4 11.58 6.76 18.27
C HIS A 4 11.42 8.17 17.67
N GLU A 5 12.45 8.66 16.98
CA GLU A 5 12.49 10.01 16.36
C GLU A 5 11.31 10.31 15.41
N SER A 6 10.61 9.27 14.91
CA SER A 6 9.43 9.39 14.06
C SER A 6 8.12 9.66 14.81
N GLY A 7 8.09 9.52 16.15
CA GLY A 7 6.87 9.60 16.95
C GLY A 7 5.90 8.42 16.76
N LEU A 8 6.28 7.42 15.95
CA LEU A 8 5.54 6.19 15.72
C LEU A 8 6.03 5.10 16.70
N SER A 9 5.12 4.22 17.10
CA SER A 9 5.48 3.05 17.89
C SER A 9 6.28 2.04 17.02
N PRO A 10 7.17 1.22 17.59
CA PRO A 10 8.03 0.30 16.82
C PRO A 10 7.25 -0.67 15.93
N ASP A 11 6.07 -1.09 16.39
CA ASP A 11 5.08 -1.92 15.68
C ASP A 11 4.46 -1.23 14.45
N MET A 12 4.68 0.08 14.26
CA MET A 12 4.25 0.84 13.09
C MET A 12 5.35 1.00 12.04
N THR A 13 6.39 0.16 12.09
CA THR A 13 7.45 0.09 11.09
C THR A 13 7.32 -1.21 10.30
N PRO A 14 7.31 -1.17 8.95
CA PRO A 14 7.30 -2.37 8.12
C PRO A 14 8.46 -3.32 8.46
N ASP A 15 8.16 -4.60 8.62
CA ASP A 15 9.10 -5.66 8.97
C ASP A 15 9.32 -6.68 7.82
N ALA A 16 8.62 -6.48 6.69
CA ALA A 16 8.67 -7.34 5.53
C ALA A 16 8.75 -6.54 4.22
N SER A 17 8.86 -7.27 3.11
CA SER A 17 8.75 -6.73 1.76
C SER A 17 7.96 -7.69 0.88
N VAL A 18 7.16 -7.16 -0.04
CA VAL A 18 6.39 -7.96 -1.01
C VAL A 18 6.79 -7.60 -2.43
N VAL A 19 6.86 -8.60 -3.30
CA VAL A 19 7.10 -8.42 -4.74
C VAL A 19 5.82 -7.93 -5.39
N VAL A 20 5.90 -6.83 -6.15
CA VAL A 20 4.73 -6.19 -6.75
C VAL A 20 4.00 -7.10 -7.73
N ARG A 21 4.76 -7.88 -8.51
CA ARG A 21 4.19 -8.90 -9.41
C ARG A 21 3.30 -9.90 -8.66
N ASP A 22 3.74 -10.37 -7.51
CA ASP A 22 3.04 -11.42 -6.77
C ASP A 22 1.85 -10.84 -5.99
N ALA A 23 2.00 -9.63 -5.44
CA ALA A 23 0.98 -9.00 -4.59
C ALA A 23 -0.16 -8.36 -5.40
N PHE A 24 0.14 -7.74 -6.54
CA PHE A 24 -0.82 -6.94 -7.31
C PHE A 24 -1.09 -7.49 -8.72
N GLY A 25 -0.39 -8.55 -9.15
CA GLY A 25 -0.51 -9.09 -10.50
C GLY A 25 0.04 -8.17 -11.61
N ILE A 26 0.83 -7.14 -11.23
CA ILE A 26 1.40 -6.16 -12.16
C ILE A 26 2.84 -6.57 -12.50
N ASP A 27 3.14 -6.77 -13.78
CA ASP A 27 4.45 -7.23 -14.23
C ASP A 27 5.55 -6.16 -14.08
N GLN A 28 6.03 -5.99 -12.85
CA GLN A 28 7.12 -5.09 -12.46
C GLN A 28 8.05 -5.79 -11.48
N ASP A 29 9.35 -5.60 -11.69
CA ASP A 29 10.41 -6.28 -10.93
C ASP A 29 10.96 -5.39 -9.81
N PHE A 30 10.12 -5.11 -8.82
CA PHE A 30 10.54 -4.47 -7.57
C PHE A 30 9.69 -4.94 -6.39
N SER A 31 10.19 -4.67 -5.18
CA SER A 31 9.49 -4.95 -3.94
C SER A 31 9.19 -3.66 -3.19
N VAL A 32 8.12 -3.69 -2.39
CA VAL A 32 7.69 -2.58 -1.54
C VAL A 32 7.68 -2.99 -0.07
N PRO A 33 7.90 -2.07 0.88
CA PRO A 33 7.78 -2.35 2.31
C PRO A 33 6.37 -2.86 2.67
N ALA A 34 6.29 -3.83 3.57
CA ALA A 34 5.04 -4.41 4.04
C ALA A 34 5.14 -4.84 5.51
N PHE A 35 3.99 -5.15 6.12
CA PHE A 35 3.90 -5.78 7.42
C PHE A 35 3.67 -7.30 7.26
N SER A 36 4.36 -8.11 8.04
CA SER A 36 4.24 -9.58 8.00
C SER A 36 2.93 -10.08 8.62
N GLU A 37 2.35 -9.32 9.55
CA GLU A 37 1.11 -9.64 10.25
C GLU A 37 0.01 -8.60 9.94
N ARG A 38 -1.24 -9.07 9.83
CA ARG A 38 -2.41 -8.20 9.68
C ARG A 38 -2.91 -7.74 11.04
N SER A 39 -3.43 -6.52 11.11
CA SER A 39 -4.13 -5.98 12.28
C SER A 39 -5.62 -5.75 11.99
N GLU A 40 -6.39 -5.39 13.03
CA GLU A 40 -7.81 -5.02 12.88
C GLU A 40 -8.05 -3.78 11.99
N TYR A 41 -7.00 -3.00 11.73
CA TYR A 41 -7.07 -1.82 10.87
C TYR A 41 -6.85 -2.16 9.39
N VAL A 42 -6.42 -3.37 9.06
CA VAL A 42 -6.18 -3.81 7.69
C VAL A 42 -7.51 -4.31 7.10
N PRO A 43 -8.00 -3.73 5.99
CA PRO A 43 -9.21 -4.21 5.33
C PRO A 43 -9.10 -5.68 4.88
N LEU A 44 -10.27 -6.29 4.63
CA LEU A 44 -10.35 -7.58 3.97
C LEU A 44 -9.97 -7.43 2.48
N ILE A 45 -9.27 -8.43 1.95
CA ILE A 45 -8.97 -8.53 0.52
C ILE A 45 -10.25 -8.93 -0.21
N ASP A 46 -10.55 -8.21 -1.28
CA ASP A 46 -11.52 -8.58 -2.29
C ASP A 46 -10.79 -9.28 -3.45
N GLU A 47 -10.99 -10.60 -3.56
CA GLU A 47 -10.35 -11.42 -4.60
C GLU A 47 -10.84 -11.09 -6.02
N ASP A 48 -11.99 -10.41 -6.14
CA ASP A 48 -12.55 -9.98 -7.42
C ASP A 48 -12.08 -8.57 -7.82
N TYR A 49 -11.29 -7.90 -6.97
CA TYR A 49 -10.77 -6.56 -7.27
C TYR A 49 -9.70 -6.59 -8.36
N VAL A 50 -9.83 -5.71 -9.34
CA VAL A 50 -8.87 -5.56 -10.43
C VAL A 50 -8.11 -4.25 -10.27
N PHE A 51 -6.81 -4.36 -10.00
CA PHE A 51 -5.91 -3.21 -9.91
C PHE A 51 -5.71 -2.56 -11.29
N ASP A 52 -5.92 -1.24 -11.34
CA ASP A 52 -5.43 -0.41 -12.44
C ASP A 52 -3.91 -0.23 -12.33
N PRO A 53 -3.10 -0.76 -13.26
CA PRO A 53 -1.65 -0.80 -13.11
C PRO A 53 -1.01 0.58 -12.91
N ASP A 54 -1.45 1.58 -13.66
CA ASP A 54 -0.87 2.92 -13.62
C ASP A 54 -1.11 3.60 -12.26
N THR A 55 -2.36 3.51 -11.76
CA THR A 55 -2.72 4.05 -10.45
C THR A 55 -1.96 3.34 -9.33
N THR A 56 -1.92 2.00 -9.35
CA THR A 56 -1.23 1.21 -8.35
C THR A 56 0.27 1.53 -8.32
N LEU A 57 0.93 1.59 -9.48
CA LEU A 57 2.36 1.90 -9.55
C LEU A 57 2.68 3.32 -9.07
N ALA A 58 1.82 4.30 -9.35
CA ALA A 58 1.99 5.66 -8.84
C ALA A 58 1.88 5.74 -7.31
N ILE A 59 0.96 4.95 -6.72
CA ILE A 59 0.82 4.84 -5.27
C ILE A 59 2.04 4.16 -4.66
N LEU A 60 2.43 2.99 -5.18
CA LEU A 60 3.56 2.21 -4.67
C LEU A 60 4.88 2.98 -4.76
N ALA A 61 5.11 3.69 -5.87
CA ALA A 61 6.28 4.54 -6.03
C ALA A 61 6.27 5.69 -5.01
N GLY A 62 5.10 6.32 -4.77
CA GLY A 62 4.95 7.36 -3.76
C GLY A 62 5.22 6.85 -2.35
N PHE A 63 4.59 5.75 -1.99
CA PHE A 63 4.73 5.09 -0.69
C PHE A 63 6.20 4.73 -0.40
N THR A 64 6.85 4.03 -1.34
CA THR A 64 8.23 3.54 -1.18
C THR A 64 9.25 4.67 -1.00
N HIS A 65 8.99 5.84 -1.60
CA HIS A 65 9.91 6.99 -1.55
C HIS A 65 9.45 8.09 -0.59
N ASN A 66 8.44 7.83 0.25
CA ASN A 66 7.85 8.80 1.15
C ASN A 66 7.45 10.12 0.42
N ARG A 67 6.81 9.96 -0.74
CA ARG A 67 6.30 11.06 -1.58
C ARG A 67 4.79 11.07 -1.52
N ARG A 68 4.23 12.28 -1.45
CA ARG A 68 2.77 12.47 -1.50
C ARG A 68 2.25 12.12 -2.89
N THR A 69 1.33 11.17 -2.97
CA THR A 69 0.60 10.82 -4.20
C THR A 69 -0.83 11.35 -4.10
N MET A 70 -1.30 12.00 -5.16
CA MET A 70 -2.66 12.53 -5.26
C MET A 70 -3.45 11.69 -6.26
N ILE A 71 -4.57 11.12 -5.82
CA ILE A 71 -5.50 10.38 -6.67
C ILE A 71 -6.74 11.23 -6.85
N GLN A 72 -7.12 11.51 -8.10
CA GLN A 72 -8.28 12.32 -8.43
C GLN A 72 -9.20 11.61 -9.41
N GLY A 73 -10.50 11.81 -9.24
CA GLY A 73 -11.54 11.24 -10.08
C GLY A 73 -12.92 11.57 -9.51
N TYR A 74 -13.96 11.43 -10.33
CA TYR A 74 -15.35 11.72 -9.94
C TYR A 74 -15.80 10.89 -8.72
N HIS A 75 -16.86 11.32 -8.03
CA HIS A 75 -17.44 10.54 -6.95
C HIS A 75 -17.87 9.15 -7.45
N GLY A 76 -17.68 8.10 -6.64
CA GLY A 76 -18.06 6.72 -7.00
C GLY A 76 -17.12 6.00 -7.98
N THR A 77 -15.92 6.53 -8.25
CA THR A 77 -14.93 5.91 -9.16
C THR A 77 -13.93 4.95 -8.47
N GLY A 78 -14.24 4.49 -7.26
CA GLY A 78 -13.42 3.47 -6.59
C GLY A 78 -12.09 3.94 -5.97
N LYS A 79 -11.82 5.24 -5.89
CA LYS A 79 -10.55 5.76 -5.30
C LYS A 79 -10.25 5.26 -3.89
N SER A 80 -11.25 5.30 -3.00
CA SER A 80 -11.08 4.82 -1.63
C SER A 80 -10.89 3.32 -1.60
N THR A 81 -11.70 2.59 -2.38
CA THR A 81 -11.58 1.14 -2.56
C THR A 81 -10.18 0.75 -3.06
N HIS A 82 -9.59 1.49 -4.00
CA HIS A 82 -8.23 1.23 -4.50
C HIS A 82 -7.13 1.47 -3.46
N ILE A 83 -7.36 2.27 -2.42
CA ILE A 83 -6.41 2.45 -1.30
C ILE A 83 -6.62 1.37 -0.23
N GLU A 84 -7.84 0.87 -0.08
CA GLU A 84 -8.18 -0.19 0.86
C GLU A 84 -7.70 -1.57 0.39
N GLN A 85 -7.73 -1.80 -0.92
CA GLN A 85 -7.22 -3.01 -1.59
C GLN A 85 -5.72 -2.90 -1.86
#